data_AF-A0A7R9YSK5-F1
#
_entry.id   AF-A0A7R9YSK5-F1
#
_cell.length_a   1.000
_cell.length_b   1.000
_cell.length_c   1.000
_cell.angle_alpha   90.00
_cell.angle_beta   90.00
_cell.angle_gamma   90.00
#
_symmetry.space_group_name_H-M   'P 1'
#
loop_
_entity.id
_entity.type
_entity.pdbx_description
1 polymer ?
#
loop_
_entity_poly.entity_id
_entity_poly.type
_entity_poly.pdbx_seq_one_letter_code
_entity_poly.pdbx_strand_id
1 'polypeptide(L)'
;DPSTLHIPESWFRDNKVPPGQEQWWRFKAANFNSVLLFKMGKFYEMFEMDAYIGVDVLNLQLMKGDKPHAGFPEIRYHHMAEGLARAGHRVVVVEQTETPDMLKERNQQRKLAGQKADGVVRREKVAVLSKGTMVDAEMVASRPDASYIIAVAEAPA
;
A
#
# COMPACT_ATOMS: atom_id res chain seq x y z
N ASP A 1 18.99 -2.21 6.19
CA ASP A 1 17.84 -1.51 6.77
C ASP A 1 16.64 -2.46 6.79
N PRO A 2 16.13 -2.86 7.97
CA PRO A 2 15.02 -3.80 8.10
C PRO A 2 13.68 -3.27 7.57
N SER A 3 13.58 -1.96 7.29
CA SER A 3 12.39 -1.35 6.66
C SER A 3 12.36 -1.53 5.14
N THR A 4 13.37 -2.18 4.56
CA THR A 4 13.50 -2.39 3.11
C THR A 4 13.74 -3.86 2.77
N LEU A 5 13.42 -4.24 1.54
CA LEU A 5 13.67 -5.56 0.97
C LEU A 5 14.34 -5.41 -0.40
N HIS A 6 15.45 -6.10 -0.62
CA HIS A 6 16.06 -6.17 -1.94
C HIS A 6 15.37 -7.25 -2.78
N ILE A 7 14.88 -6.85 -3.97
CA ILE A 7 14.29 -7.76 -4.95
C ILE A 7 15.12 -7.64 -6.23
N PRO A 8 15.81 -8.70 -6.68
CA PRO A 8 16.56 -8.67 -7.93
C PRO A 8 15.64 -8.40 -9.12
N GLU A 9 16.05 -7.54 -10.05
CA GLU A 9 15.21 -7.20 -11.21
C GLU A 9 14.88 -8.42 -12.09
N SER A 10 15.80 -9.38 -12.18
CA SER A 10 15.55 -10.65 -12.88
C SER A 10 14.40 -11.45 -12.26
N TRP A 11 14.19 -11.36 -10.94
CA TRP A 11 13.18 -12.13 -10.22
C TRP A 11 11.76 -11.84 -10.76
N PHE A 12 11.45 -10.59 -11.10
CA PHE A 12 10.15 -10.22 -11.67
C PHE A 12 9.90 -10.92 -13.01
N ARG A 13 10.91 -10.93 -13.88
CA ARG A 13 10.84 -11.59 -15.19
C ARG A 13 10.78 -13.11 -15.03
N ASP A 14 11.66 -13.68 -14.21
CA ASP A 14 11.82 -15.12 -14.06
C ASP A 14 10.57 -15.77 -13.43
N ASN A 15 9.87 -15.04 -12.56
CA ASN A 15 8.60 -15.45 -11.96
C ASN A 15 7.36 -14.93 -12.70
N LYS A 16 7.53 -14.29 -13.87
CA LYS A 16 6.44 -13.74 -14.70
C LYS A 16 5.46 -12.88 -13.89
N VAL A 17 5.98 -12.04 -13.01
CA VAL A 17 5.18 -11.21 -12.11
C VAL A 17 4.34 -10.22 -12.93
N PRO A 18 3.01 -10.17 -12.75
CA PRO A 18 2.17 -9.21 -13.47
C PRO A 18 2.53 -7.76 -13.13
N PRO A 19 2.38 -6.80 -14.05
CA PRO A 19 2.80 -5.41 -13.82
C PRO A 19 2.20 -4.74 -12.58
N GLY A 20 0.96 -5.07 -12.22
CA GLY A 20 0.33 -4.56 -10.99
C GLY A 20 0.97 -5.13 -9.72
N GLN A 21 1.27 -6.44 -9.71
CA GLN A 21 1.93 -7.10 -8.59
C GLN A 21 3.39 -6.65 -8.47
N GLU A 22 4.07 -6.44 -9.60
CA GLU A 22 5.41 -5.84 -9.62
C GLU A 22 5.40 -4.44 -9.02
N GLN A 23 4.44 -3.59 -9.40
CA GLN A 23 4.28 -2.26 -8.83
C GLN A 23 4.08 -2.34 -7.30
N TRP A 24 3.23 -3.24 -6.81
CA TRP A 24 3.07 -3.48 -5.37
C TRP A 24 4.37 -3.93 -4.69
N TRP A 25 5.10 -4.89 -5.28
CA TRP A 25 6.38 -5.37 -4.75
C TRP A 25 7.42 -4.26 -4.67
N ARG A 26 7.42 -3.31 -5.60
CA ARG A 26 8.31 -2.13 -5.53
C ARG A 26 7.95 -1.21 -4.36
N PHE A 27 6.66 -1.01 -4.07
CA PHE A 27 6.24 -0.30 -2.85
C PHE A 27 6.61 -1.07 -1.59
N LYS A 28 6.41 -2.39 -1.59
CA LYS A 28 6.75 -3.27 -0.46
C LYS A 28 8.25 -3.28 -0.20
N ALA A 29 9.08 -3.34 -1.24
CA ALA A 29 10.52 -3.30 -1.15
C ALA A 29 11.04 -2.04 -0.43
N ALA A 30 10.39 -0.89 -0.64
CA ALA A 30 10.74 0.36 0.01
C ALA A 30 10.08 0.58 1.39
N ASN A 31 9.09 -0.24 1.76
CA ASN A 31 8.31 -0.09 3.00
C ASN A 31 8.00 -1.48 3.60
N PHE A 32 9.03 -2.32 3.75
CA PHE A 32 8.88 -3.75 4.04
C PHE A 32 8.26 -4.01 5.41
N ASN A 33 8.50 -3.11 6.37
CA ASN A 33 7.93 -3.15 7.72
C ASN A 33 6.50 -2.56 7.82
N SER A 34 5.83 -2.33 6.70
CA SER A 34 4.51 -1.68 6.66
C SER A 34 3.48 -2.54 5.94
N VAL A 35 2.22 -2.43 6.35
CA VAL A 35 1.06 -2.98 5.66
C VAL A 35 0.65 -2.03 4.54
N LEU A 36 0.55 -2.52 3.31
CA LEU A 36 0.12 -1.69 2.18
C LEU A 36 -1.40 -1.79 1.99
N LEU A 37 -2.07 -0.64 2.04
CA LEU A 37 -3.41 -0.48 1.50
C LEU A 37 -3.26 -0.01 0.05
N PHE A 38 -3.34 -0.95 -0.90
CA PHE A 38 -3.02 -0.70 -2.30
C PHE A 38 -4.29 -0.49 -3.13
N LYS A 39 -4.49 0.72 -3.66
CA LYS A 39 -5.70 1.07 -4.41
C LYS A 39 -5.81 0.31 -5.73
N MET A 40 -6.89 -0.43 -5.88
CA MET A 40 -7.26 -1.19 -7.07
C MET A 40 -8.72 -0.88 -7.43
N GLY A 41 -8.92 0.11 -8.31
CA GLY A 41 -10.24 0.63 -8.67
C GLY A 41 -10.93 1.23 -7.44
N LYS A 42 -12.08 0.66 -7.07
CA LYS A 42 -12.89 1.09 -5.90
C LYS A 42 -12.58 0.32 -4.61
N PHE A 43 -11.46 -0.40 -4.57
CA PHE A 43 -11.05 -1.24 -3.46
C PHE A 43 -9.65 -0.88 -2.99
N TYR A 44 -9.39 -1.06 -1.70
CA TYR A 44 -8.03 -1.23 -1.20
C TYR A 44 -7.77 -2.73 -1.08
N GLU A 45 -6.70 -3.17 -1.73
CA GLU A 45 -6.26 -4.55 -1.76
C GLU A 45 -4.97 -4.71 -0.95
N MET A 46 -4.84 -5.89 -0.34
CA MET A 46 -3.72 -6.33 0.47
C MET A 46 -3.24 -7.66 -0.12
N PHE A 47 -1.95 -7.76 -0.45
CA PHE A 47 -1.39 -8.92 -1.13
C PHE A 47 -0.33 -9.63 -0.29
N GLU A 48 -0.11 -10.91 -0.58
CA GLU A 48 0.95 -11.73 -0.02
C GLU A 48 0.93 -11.65 1.53
N MET A 49 1.98 -11.12 2.17
CA MET A 49 2.04 -11.01 3.63
C MET A 49 0.99 -10.05 4.23
N ASP A 50 0.56 -9.04 3.49
CA ASP A 50 -0.42 -8.07 3.99
C ASP A 50 -1.83 -8.68 4.03
N ALA A 51 -2.13 -9.60 3.12
CA ALA A 51 -3.43 -10.27 3.09
C ALA A 51 -3.70 -11.02 4.39
N TYR A 52 -2.68 -11.71 4.93
CA TYR A 52 -2.81 -12.41 6.21
C TYR A 52 -3.05 -11.47 7.39
N ILE A 53 -2.41 -10.29 7.40
CA ILE A 53 -2.66 -9.26 8.41
C ILE A 53 -4.09 -8.74 8.29
N GLY A 54 -4.59 -8.54 7.07
CA GLY A 54 -5.98 -8.15 6.83
C GLY A 54 -6.99 -9.20 7.34
N VAL A 55 -6.68 -10.48 7.20
CA VAL A 55 -7.52 -11.56 7.74
C VAL A 55 -7.52 -11.55 9.26
N ASP A 56 -6.34 -11.48 9.88
CA ASP A 56 -6.18 -11.56 11.34
C ASP A 56 -6.72 -10.33 12.06
N VAL A 57 -6.35 -9.13 11.60
CA VAL A 57 -6.64 -7.87 12.30
C VAL A 57 -7.99 -7.28 11.88
N LEU A 58 -8.33 -7.36 10.60
CA LEU A 58 -9.53 -6.72 10.03
C LEU A 58 -10.66 -7.72 9.76
N ASN A 59 -10.47 -9.00 10.09
CA ASN A 59 -11.44 -10.07 9.85
C ASN A 59 -11.89 -10.13 8.38
N LEU A 60 -10.96 -9.89 7.45
CA LEU A 60 -11.21 -10.03 6.02
C LEU A 60 -11.16 -11.50 5.61
N GLN A 61 -11.79 -11.81 4.47
CA GLN A 61 -11.71 -13.13 3.86
C GLN A 61 -10.65 -13.14 2.76
N LEU A 62 -9.88 -14.23 2.69
CA LEU A 62 -9.01 -14.47 1.54
C LEU A 62 -9.86 -14.73 0.30
N MET A 63 -9.55 -14.00 -0.77
CA MET A 63 -10.14 -14.23 -2.09
C MET A 63 -9.51 -15.47 -2.74
N LYS A 64 -10.30 -16.15 -3.59
CA LYS A 64 -9.81 -17.32 -4.33
C LYS A 64 -8.72 -16.89 -5.33
N GLY A 65 -7.62 -17.63 -5.33
CA GLY A 65 -6.51 -17.46 -6.26
C GLY A 65 -5.28 -18.23 -5.77
N ASP A 66 -4.23 -18.27 -6.59
CA ASP A 66 -2.99 -18.98 -6.26
C ASP A 66 -2.17 -18.26 -5.17
N LYS A 67 -2.45 -16.97 -4.94
CA LYS A 67 -1.71 -16.11 -4.02
C LYS A 67 -2.62 -15.49 -2.97
N PRO A 68 -2.12 -15.25 -1.74
CA PRO A 68 -2.89 -14.59 -0.69
C PRO A 68 -3.31 -13.19 -1.13
N HIS A 69 -4.61 -12.96 -1.08
CA HIS A 69 -5.21 -11.69 -1.48
C HIS A 69 -6.47 -11.44 -0.64
N ALA A 70 -6.56 -10.26 -0.05
CA ALA A 70 -7.74 -9.77 0.66
C ALA A 70 -7.93 -8.27 0.36
N GLY A 71 -9.13 -7.75 0.61
CA GLY A 71 -9.41 -6.34 0.36
C GLY A 71 -10.77 -5.90 0.87
N PHE A 72 -11.01 -4.59 0.80
CA PHE A 72 -12.26 -3.96 1.22
C PHE A 72 -12.60 -2.75 0.33
N PRO A 73 -13.89 -2.39 0.20
CA PRO A 73 -14.28 -1.25 -0.61
C PRO A 73 -13.80 0.07 0.00
N GLU A 74 -13.49 1.04 -0.85
CA GLU A 74 -12.96 2.36 -0.47
C GLU A 74 -13.76 3.07 0.62
N ILE A 75 -15.08 2.93 0.65
CA ILE A 75 -15.93 3.54 1.68
C ILE A 75 -15.60 3.07 3.11
N ARG A 76 -14.88 1.95 3.26
CA ARG A 76 -14.43 1.41 4.55
C ARG A 76 -13.02 1.88 4.92
N TYR A 77 -12.38 2.75 4.13
CA TYR A 77 -11.00 3.17 4.29
C TYR A 77 -10.67 3.66 5.70
N HIS A 78 -11.40 4.65 6.20
CA HIS A 78 -11.12 5.26 7.51
C HIS A 78 -11.14 4.20 8.61
N HIS A 79 -12.20 3.41 8.68
CA HIS A 79 -12.36 2.35 9.67
C HIS A 79 -11.28 1.26 9.60
N MET A 80 -10.91 0.83 8.40
CA MET A 80 -9.94 -0.24 8.20
C MET A 80 -8.50 0.20 8.46
N ALA A 81 -8.14 1.39 7.97
CA ALA A 81 -6.83 1.98 8.20
C ALA A 81 -6.61 2.28 9.69
N GLU A 82 -7.63 2.80 10.37
CA GLU A 82 -7.62 3.00 11.82
C GLU A 82 -7.41 1.69 12.57
N GLY A 83 -8.15 0.63 12.22
CA GLY A 83 -8.03 -0.70 12.83
C GLY A 83 -6.60 -1.23 12.79
N LEU A 84 -5.96 -1.18 11.62
CA LEU A 84 -4.55 -1.59 11.45
C LEU A 84 -3.59 -0.71 12.27
N ALA A 85 -3.74 0.62 12.19
CA ALA A 85 -2.85 1.55 12.88
C ALA A 85 -2.94 1.40 14.41
N ARG A 86 -4.15 1.18 14.95
CA ARG A 86 -4.37 0.94 16.39
C ARG A 86 -3.91 -0.43 16.86
N ALA A 87 -3.93 -1.44 15.98
CA ALA A 87 -3.32 -2.74 16.22
C ALA A 87 -1.78 -2.71 16.24
N GLY A 88 -1.17 -1.55 15.98
CA GLY A 88 0.28 -1.34 16.03
C GLY A 88 0.99 -1.51 14.70
N HIS A 89 0.25 -1.73 13.61
CA HIS A 89 0.85 -1.78 12.28
C HIS A 89 1.15 -0.38 11.75
N ARG A 90 2.30 -0.23 11.10
CA ARG A 90 2.57 0.90 10.21
C ARG A 90 1.83 0.64 8.90
N VAL A 91 0.96 1.55 8.49
CA VAL A 91 0.12 1.42 7.30
C VAL A 91 0.58 2.42 6.26
N VAL A 92 0.79 1.96 5.03
CA VAL A 92 1.14 2.80 3.90
C VAL A 92 -0.02 2.77 2.91
N VAL A 93 -0.55 3.95 2.60
CA VAL A 93 -1.70 4.10 1.70
C VAL A 93 -1.17 4.48 0.32
N VAL A 94 -1.50 3.67 -0.67
CA VAL A 94 -1.05 3.82 -2.05
C VAL A 94 -2.25 4.06 -2.95
N GLU A 95 -2.34 5.25 -3.54
CA GLU A 95 -3.46 5.67 -4.39
C GLU A 95 -3.14 5.54 -5.86
N GLN A 96 -4.20 5.44 -6.69
CA GLN A 96 -4.09 5.65 -8.13
C GLN A 96 -4.06 7.14 -8.44
N THR A 97 -2.95 7.62 -8.98
CA THR A 97 -2.77 9.03 -9.38
C THR A 97 -3.05 9.26 -10.86
N GLU A 98 -3.45 8.21 -11.57
CA GLU A 98 -3.77 8.22 -12.98
C GLU A 98 -5.06 7.43 -13.23
N THR A 99 -5.94 7.97 -14.08
CA THR A 99 -7.15 7.28 -14.54
C THR A 99 -6.82 6.32 -15.70
N PRO A 100 -7.71 5.37 -16.02
CA PRO A 100 -7.52 4.51 -17.20
C PRO A 100 -7.36 5.30 -18.52
N ASP A 101 -8.00 6.47 -18.64
CA ASP A 101 -7.89 7.29 -19.85
C ASP A 101 -6.57 8.06 -19.91
N MET A 102 -6.08 8.57 -18.77
CA MET A 102 -4.74 9.14 -18.70
C MET A 102 -3.65 8.10 -19.03
N LEU A 103 -3.83 6.84 -18.60
CA LEU A 103 -2.96 5.73 -18.99
C LEU A 103 -2.97 5.50 -20.50
N LYS A 104 -4.14 5.53 -21.15
CA LYS A 104 -4.24 5.40 -22.60
C LYS A 104 -3.50 6.53 -23.30
N GLU A 105 -3.69 7.76 -22.86
CA GLU A 105 -2.99 8.94 -23.41
C GLU A 105 -1.47 8.84 -23.22
N ARG A 106 -1.00 8.50 -22.02
CA ARG A 106 0.42 8.24 -21.75
C ARG A 106 0.98 7.15 -22.67
N ASN A 107 0.23 6.08 -22.90
CA ASN A 107 0.65 5.00 -23.79
C ASN A 107 0.66 5.41 -25.27
N GLN A 108 -0.22 6.31 -25.70
CA GLN A 108 -0.16 6.90 -27.04
C GLN A 108 1.12 7.71 -27.20
N GLN A 109 1.45 8.57 -26.23
CA GLN A 109 2.69 9.36 -26.24
C GLN A 109 3.94 8.46 -26.24
N ARG A 110 3.96 7.41 -25.41
CA ARG A 110 5.05 6.42 -25.39
C ARG A 110 5.23 5.71 -26.73
N LYS A 111 4.13 5.32 -27.37
CA LYS A 111 4.17 4.68 -28.69
C LYS A 111 4.79 5.60 -29.74
N LEU A 112 4.44 6.89 -29.73
CA LEU A 112 5.05 7.90 -30.61
C LEU A 112 6.56 8.05 -30.36
N ALA A 113 7.00 7.91 -29.11
CA ALA A 113 8.41 7.92 -28.72
C ALA A 113 9.14 6.56 -28.90
N GLY A 114 8.50 5.55 -29.50
CA GLY A 114 9.08 4.21 -29.69
C GLY A 114 9.25 3.40 -28.38
N GLN A 115 8.60 3.81 -27.30
CA GLN A 115 8.68 3.16 -25.99
C GLN A 115 7.57 2.12 -25.80
N LYS A 116 7.85 1.10 -24.99
CA LYS A 116 6.87 0.07 -24.61
C LYS A 116 5.71 0.70 -23.81
N ALA A 117 4.49 0.28 -24.09
CA ALA A 117 3.32 0.68 -23.31
C ALA A 117 3.40 0.15 -21.87
N ASP A 118 2.93 0.95 -20.91
CA ASP A 118 2.72 0.52 -19.53
C ASP A 118 1.39 -0.23 -19.40
N GLY A 119 1.41 -1.32 -18.64
CA GLY A 119 0.21 -2.15 -18.43
C GLY A 119 -0.69 -1.69 -17.28
N VAL A 120 -0.26 -0.71 -16.48
CA VAL A 120 -0.95 -0.28 -15.26
C VAL A 120 -0.87 1.23 -15.07
N VAL A 121 -1.89 1.77 -14.40
CA VAL A 121 -1.91 3.17 -13.99
C VAL A 121 -0.77 3.50 -13.01
N ARG A 122 -0.39 4.77 -12.95
CA ARG A 122 0.50 5.27 -11.91
C ARG A 122 -0.17 5.20 -10.53
N ARG A 123 0.68 4.93 -9.54
CA ARG A 123 0.31 4.91 -8.13
C ARG A 123 1.38 5.58 -7.31
N GLU A 124 0.96 6.20 -6.22
CA GLU A 124 1.85 6.93 -5.31
C GLU A 124 1.48 6.67 -3.85
N LYS A 125 2.49 6.73 -2.99
CA LYS A 125 2.31 6.70 -1.55
C LYS A 125 1.78 8.06 -1.10
N VAL A 126 0.55 8.12 -0.62
CA VAL A 126 -0.11 9.37 -0.21
C VAL A 126 -0.12 9.58 1.29
N ALA A 127 -0.05 8.50 2.08
CA ALA A 127 -0.06 8.59 3.54
C ALA A 127 0.73 7.46 4.19
N VAL A 128 1.24 7.74 5.39
CA VAL A 128 1.82 6.75 6.28
C VAL A 128 1.21 6.90 7.67
N LEU A 129 0.44 5.90 8.06
CA LEU A 129 -0.32 5.89 9.30
C LEU A 129 0.33 4.95 10.30
N SER A 130 0.24 5.34 11.56
CA SER A 130 0.66 4.59 12.72
C SER A 130 -0.22 5.04 13.88
N LYS A 131 -0.15 4.35 15.02
CA LYS A 131 -0.91 4.74 16.22
C LYS A 131 -0.79 6.22 16.58
N GLY A 132 0.37 6.85 16.36
CA GLY A 132 0.62 8.26 16.68
C GLY A 132 0.47 9.25 15.52
N THR A 133 0.30 8.80 14.27
CA THR A 133 0.31 9.67 13.08
C THR A 133 -1.03 9.75 12.35
N MET A 134 -2.10 9.21 12.92
CA MET A 134 -3.46 9.40 12.40
C MET A 134 -3.90 10.84 12.63
N VAL A 135 -4.34 11.50 11.56
CA VAL A 135 -4.77 12.91 11.59
C VAL A 135 -6.17 13.13 11.02
N ASP A 136 -6.74 12.11 10.39
CA ASP A 136 -8.05 12.17 9.77
C ASP A 136 -9.16 12.17 10.84
N ALA A 137 -10.13 13.07 10.70
CA ALA A 137 -11.18 13.28 11.68
C ALA A 137 -12.01 12.01 11.94
N GLU A 138 -12.32 11.23 10.90
CA GLU A 138 -13.10 9.99 11.03
C GLU A 138 -12.32 8.91 11.78
N MET A 139 -10.99 8.83 11.56
CA MET A 139 -10.12 7.85 12.24
C MET A 139 -9.91 8.16 13.73
N VAL A 140 -9.88 9.45 14.10
CA VAL A 140 -9.62 9.86 15.49
C VAL A 140 -10.89 10.01 16.32
N ALA A 141 -12.06 10.18 15.69
CA ALA A 141 -13.34 10.38 16.39
C ALA A 141 -13.70 9.26 17.37
N SER A 142 -13.29 8.02 17.09
CA SER A 142 -13.57 6.86 17.93
C SER A 142 -12.84 6.86 19.28
N ARG A 143 -11.70 7.59 19.38
CA ARG A 143 -10.86 7.69 20.57
C ARG A 143 -10.26 9.10 20.65
N PRO A 144 -10.96 10.03 21.31
CA PRO A 144 -10.60 11.45 21.32
C PRO A 144 -9.38 11.77 22.20
N ASP A 145 -8.85 10.79 22.92
CA ASP A 145 -7.67 10.97 23.76
C ASP A 145 -6.46 11.37 22.91
N ALA A 146 -5.63 12.26 23.47
CA ALA A 146 -4.43 12.73 22.81
C ALA A 146 -3.47 11.55 22.49
N SER A 147 -2.96 11.55 21.26
CA SER A 147 -1.92 10.63 20.81
C SER A 147 -0.59 11.39 20.71
N TYR A 148 0.47 10.84 21.29
CA TYR A 148 1.78 11.47 21.37
C TYR A 148 2.81 10.71 20.54
N ILE A 149 3.74 11.44 19.92
CA ILE A 149 4.96 10.90 19.32
C ILE A 149 6.13 11.50 20.07
N ILE A 150 7.08 10.66 20.47
CA ILE A 150 8.29 11.09 21.18
C ILE A 150 9.50 10.72 20.33
N ALA A 151 10.38 11.69 20.10
CA ALA A 151 11.71 11.45 19.58
C ALA A 151 12.70 11.61 20.74
N VAL A 152 13.59 10.64 20.92
CA VAL A 152 14.63 10.65 21.96
C VAL A 152 15.97 10.81 21.28
N ALA A 153 16.79 11.73 21.78
CA ALA A 153 18.16 11.93 21.33
C ALA A 153 19.07 11.97 22.56
N GLU A 154 20.21 11.30 22.48
CA GLU A 154 21.25 11.35 23.51
C GLU A 154 22.29 12.40 23.11
N ALA A 155 22.72 13.22 24.08
CA ALA A 155 23.84 14.12 23.86
C ALA A 155 25.16 13.34 23.94
N PRO A 156 26.19 13.69 23.13
CA PRO A 156 27.53 13.14 23.32
C PRO A 156 28.02 13.49 24.73
N ALA A 157 28.70 12.54 25.37
CA ALA A 157 29.37 12.75 26.66
C ALA A 157 30.51 13.78 26.54
#